data_AF-A0A9D7URF4-F1
#
_entry.id   AF-A0A9D7URF4-F1
#
_cell.length_a   1.000
_cell.length_b   1.000
_cell.length_c   1.000
_cell.angle_alpha   90.00
_cell.angle_beta   90.00
_cell.angle_gamma   90.00
#
_symmetry.space_group_name_H-M   'P 1'
#
loop_
_entity.id
_entity.type
_entity.pdbx_description
1 polymer ?
#
loop_
_entity_poly.entity_id
_entity_poly.type
_entity_poly.pdbx_seq_one_letter_code
_entity_poly.pdbx_strand_id
1 'polypeptide(L)'
;MATLVLTAVGSAIGGPIGGAIGAALGQRVDAAVFAPRAREGARLKELQVQTSSYGSQIPAIFGAMRVAGTVIWATDLIEKRTQSGGGKGRPSTVSYNYSVNMAVALSSKPITRIGRIWADGNLLRGGAGDLKANMQLRVYTGQADQAVDPLLASAEQAGRCPAHRGLAYVVFEDFQLADYGNRIPSLTFEVFERDAPVSVNAIFDQASGGLVRGQASQSLWGFAVEGPSGREAIAPLLETLPIELSAQGGQLTLRDRFETAGAVPAPATVVQENRARYDLPLTLRGPASQHPRATALRYYDLDRDFQTSVQRGEDGSFSPNTVQIDLPIVLRATEAKRLVRLRQGALRAQQNGWQGTIVRDGHDLVTGGFSGAGAEDERVSQDQHPQCTTQMRIGEHATHRNVTT
;
A
#
# COMPACT_ATOMS: atom_id res chain seq x y z
N MET A 1 7.49 -6.22 -29.56
CA MET A 1 7.51 -7.05 -30.80
C MET A 1 7.24 -6.20 -32.03
N ALA A 2 6.51 -5.09 -31.91
CA ALA A 2 6.27 -4.15 -33.00
C ALA A 2 7.54 -3.41 -33.44
N THR A 3 8.50 -3.15 -32.55
CA THR A 3 9.79 -2.54 -32.92
C THR A 3 10.54 -3.38 -33.93
N LEU A 4 10.71 -4.69 -33.72
CA LEU A 4 11.44 -5.55 -34.66
C LEU A 4 10.77 -5.63 -36.03
N VAL A 5 9.43 -5.70 -36.06
CA VAL A 5 8.66 -5.80 -37.29
C VAL A 5 8.65 -4.46 -38.06
N LEU A 6 8.41 -3.33 -37.39
CA LEU A 6 8.36 -2.01 -38.02
C LEU A 6 9.75 -1.47 -38.39
N THR A 7 10.80 -1.82 -37.63
CA THR A 7 12.18 -1.58 -38.04
C THR A 7 12.53 -2.37 -39.28
N ALA A 8 12.17 -3.66 -39.37
CA ALA A 8 12.42 -4.48 -40.55
C ALA A 8 11.69 -3.94 -41.81
N VAL A 9 10.41 -3.58 -41.67
CA VAL A 9 9.61 -3.00 -42.78
C VAL A 9 10.12 -1.61 -43.18
N GLY A 10 10.43 -0.74 -42.20
CA GLY A 10 10.99 0.59 -42.45
C GLY A 10 12.37 0.55 -43.12
N SER A 11 13.19 -0.44 -42.77
CA SER A 11 14.51 -0.67 -43.38
C SER A 11 14.38 -1.16 -44.83
N ALA A 12 13.40 -2.03 -45.09
CA ALA A 12 13.16 -2.59 -46.42
C ALA A 12 12.66 -1.56 -47.43
N ILE A 13 11.92 -0.54 -46.99
CA ILE A 13 11.33 0.50 -47.86
C ILE A 13 12.21 1.75 -47.94
N GLY A 14 12.86 2.17 -46.84
CA GLY A 14 13.57 3.46 -46.73
C GLY A 14 15.05 3.37 -46.38
N GLY A 15 15.66 2.18 -46.41
CA GLY A 15 17.05 1.98 -46.02
C GLY A 15 17.33 2.30 -44.54
N PRO A 16 18.59 2.60 -44.16
CA PRO A 16 18.99 2.78 -42.75
C PRO A 16 18.21 3.88 -42.02
N ILE A 17 17.80 4.93 -42.74
CA ILE A 17 17.03 6.06 -42.19
C ILE A 17 15.56 5.65 -41.96
N GLY A 18 14.95 4.91 -42.91
CA GLY A 18 13.60 4.36 -42.75
C GLY A 18 13.51 3.33 -41.62
N GLY A 19 14.57 2.54 -41.41
CA GLY A 19 14.70 1.63 -40.26
C GLY A 19 14.73 2.35 -38.93
N ALA A 20 15.43 3.49 -38.85
CA ALA A 20 15.49 4.32 -37.64
C ALA A 20 14.13 4.96 -37.30
N ILE A 21 13.40 5.45 -38.31
CA ILE A 21 12.04 5.99 -38.14
C ILE A 21 11.06 4.87 -37.73
N GLY A 22 11.17 3.69 -38.36
CA GLY A 22 10.39 2.49 -38.01
C GLY A 22 10.67 1.99 -36.59
N ALA A 23 11.93 2.07 -36.12
CA ALA A 23 12.31 1.76 -34.75
C ALA A 23 11.71 2.76 -33.75
N ALA A 24 11.74 4.06 -34.06
CA ALA A 24 11.19 5.11 -33.19
C ALA A 24 9.67 5.02 -33.06
N LEU A 25 8.95 4.76 -34.16
CA LEU A 25 7.51 4.52 -34.14
C LEU A 25 7.16 3.19 -33.47
N GLY A 26 7.92 2.14 -33.76
CA GLY A 26 7.74 0.82 -33.14
C GLY A 26 7.98 0.84 -31.63
N GLN A 27 8.96 1.61 -31.14
CA GLN A 27 9.18 1.82 -29.70
C GLN A 27 8.01 2.55 -29.01
N ARG A 28 7.37 3.50 -29.68
CA ARG A 28 6.17 4.17 -29.12
C ARG A 28 4.96 3.25 -29.04
N VAL A 29 4.78 2.39 -30.05
CA VAL A 29 3.70 1.39 -30.07
C VAL A 29 3.98 0.27 -29.06
N ASP A 30 5.20 -0.27 -29.02
CA ASP A 30 5.58 -1.25 -28.00
C ASP A 30 5.49 -0.64 -26.59
N ALA A 31 5.84 0.64 -26.39
CA ALA A 31 5.65 1.32 -25.11
C ALA A 31 4.18 1.53 -24.74
N ALA A 32 3.26 1.69 -25.70
CA ALA A 32 1.82 1.82 -25.44
C ALA A 32 1.14 0.46 -25.19
N VAL A 33 1.62 -0.61 -25.83
CA VAL A 33 1.09 -1.98 -25.69
C VAL A 33 1.66 -2.69 -24.46
N PHE A 34 2.94 -2.45 -24.14
CA PHE A 34 3.61 -2.95 -22.94
C PHE A 34 3.69 -1.92 -21.83
N ALA A 35 3.05 -0.75 -21.98
CA ALA A 35 2.81 0.14 -20.86
C ALA A 35 2.16 -0.70 -19.75
N PRO A 36 2.75 -0.77 -18.53
CA PRO A 36 2.01 -1.34 -17.42
C PRO A 36 0.69 -0.57 -17.36
N ARG A 37 -0.45 -1.28 -17.47
CA ARG A 37 -1.78 -0.70 -17.29
C ARG A 37 -1.70 0.28 -16.13
N ALA A 38 -2.34 1.46 -16.26
CA ALA A 38 -2.46 2.37 -15.13
C ALA A 38 -3.09 1.61 -13.96
N ARG A 39 -2.25 1.17 -13.02
CA ARG A 39 -2.65 0.42 -11.84
C ARG A 39 -3.04 1.46 -10.82
N GLU A 40 -4.32 1.52 -10.51
CA GLU A 40 -4.76 2.29 -9.36
C GLU A 40 -4.34 1.51 -8.11
N GLY A 41 -3.30 1.98 -7.43
CA GLY A 41 -2.90 1.45 -6.13
C GLY A 41 -3.95 1.75 -5.06
N ALA A 42 -3.80 1.15 -3.87
CA ALA A 42 -4.68 1.43 -2.75
C ALA A 42 -4.75 2.95 -2.46
N ARG A 43 -5.96 3.49 -2.29
CA ARG A 43 -6.19 4.91 -2.00
C ARG A 43 -6.94 5.04 -0.69
N LEU A 44 -6.74 6.16 0.00
CA LEU A 44 -7.56 6.50 1.15
C LEU A 44 -8.95 6.95 0.69
N LYS A 45 -9.96 6.31 1.26
CA LYS A 45 -11.38 6.54 0.99
C LYS A 45 -11.95 7.38 2.14
N GLU A 46 -11.55 8.65 2.19
CA GLU A 46 -11.96 9.60 3.25
C GLU A 46 -13.46 9.86 3.29
N LEU A 47 -14.07 9.82 2.12
CA LEU A 47 -15.44 10.18 1.91
C LEU A 47 -15.92 9.53 0.60
N GLN A 48 -15.71 8.22 0.46
CA GLN A 48 -16.48 7.53 -0.57
C GLN A 48 -17.93 7.56 -0.11
N VAL A 49 -18.79 8.14 -0.94
CA VAL A 49 -20.21 7.82 -0.98
C VAL A 49 -20.29 6.30 -0.85
N GLN A 50 -21.06 5.82 0.12
CA GLN A 50 -21.28 4.40 0.31
C GLN A 50 -21.81 3.84 -1.02
N THR A 51 -20.92 3.22 -1.81
CA THR A 51 -21.23 2.76 -3.16
C THR A 51 -21.70 1.32 -3.06
N SER A 52 -23.00 1.14 -3.22
CA SER A 52 -23.63 -0.17 -3.39
C SER A 52 -23.43 -0.63 -4.84
N SER A 53 -22.18 -0.84 -5.25
CA SER A 53 -21.86 -1.37 -6.58
C SER A 53 -21.37 -2.80 -6.49
N TYR A 54 -21.99 -3.69 -7.29
CA TYR A 54 -21.47 -5.03 -7.50
C TYR A 54 -20.02 -4.98 -8.01
N GLY A 55 -19.16 -5.80 -7.41
CA GLY A 55 -17.72 -5.84 -7.73
C GLY A 55 -16.85 -4.93 -6.85
N SER A 56 -17.44 -4.11 -5.97
CA SER A 56 -16.68 -3.40 -4.94
C SER A 56 -16.04 -4.38 -3.95
N GLN A 57 -14.75 -4.20 -3.69
CA GLN A 57 -14.02 -5.03 -2.74
C GLN A 57 -14.36 -4.62 -1.30
N ILE A 58 -14.56 -5.62 -0.43
CA ILE A 58 -14.72 -5.41 1.02
C ILE A 58 -13.34 -5.64 1.68
N PRO A 59 -12.74 -4.62 2.32
CA PRO A 59 -11.38 -4.71 2.84
C PRO A 59 -11.26 -5.73 3.97
N ALA A 60 -10.12 -6.43 4.04
CA ALA A 60 -9.74 -7.16 5.24
C ALA A 60 -9.03 -6.18 6.18
N ILE A 61 -9.66 -5.90 7.33
CA ILE A 61 -9.16 -4.93 8.30
C ILE A 61 -8.25 -5.64 9.29
N PHE A 62 -7.06 -5.09 9.48
CA PHE A 62 -6.13 -5.50 10.52
C PHE A 62 -5.96 -4.34 11.50
N GLY A 63 -5.94 -4.64 12.81
CA GLY A 63 -5.85 -3.60 13.83
C GLY A 63 -7.14 -2.77 13.95
N ALA A 64 -6.98 -1.46 14.18
CA ALA A 64 -8.06 -0.50 14.33
C ALA A 64 -8.10 0.46 13.14
N MET A 65 -9.28 0.66 12.53
CA MET A 65 -9.45 1.56 11.38
C MET A 65 -10.81 2.23 11.36
N ARG A 66 -10.90 3.36 10.63
CA ARG A 66 -12.18 3.95 10.25
C ARG A 66 -12.50 3.64 8.80
N VAL A 67 -13.68 3.06 8.57
CA VAL A 67 -14.12 2.57 7.25
C VAL A 67 -15.54 3.04 6.95
N ALA A 68 -15.87 3.26 5.68
CA ALA A 68 -17.24 3.61 5.27
C ALA A 68 -18.17 2.38 5.23
N GLY A 69 -17.61 1.20 4.94
CA GLY A 69 -18.38 -0.01 4.69
C GLY A 69 -19.09 -0.02 3.34
N THR A 70 -19.75 -1.13 3.03
CA THR A 70 -20.47 -1.36 1.76
C THR A 70 -21.87 -1.89 2.08
N VAL A 71 -22.94 -1.27 1.54
CA VAL A 71 -24.29 -1.85 1.69
C VAL A 71 -24.32 -3.18 0.94
N ILE A 72 -24.72 -4.25 1.63
CA ILE A 72 -24.89 -5.58 1.04
C ILE A 72 -26.36 -6.00 0.93
N TRP A 73 -27.25 -5.33 1.66
CA TRP A 73 -28.69 -5.52 1.62
C TRP A 73 -29.39 -4.25 2.10
N ALA A 74 -30.53 -3.90 1.49
CA ALA A 74 -31.40 -2.84 1.97
C ALA A 74 -32.83 -3.08 1.47
N THR A 75 -33.82 -2.61 2.23
CA THR A 75 -35.20 -2.52 1.77
C THR A 75 -35.41 -1.26 0.92
N ASP A 76 -36.55 -1.19 0.24
CA ASP A 76 -37.10 0.10 -0.19
C ASP A 76 -37.37 1.01 1.01
N LEU A 77 -37.49 2.32 0.75
CA LEU A 77 -37.84 3.28 1.79
C LEU A 77 -39.25 3.01 2.31
N ILE A 78 -39.38 2.87 3.62
CA ILE A 78 -40.63 2.63 4.32
C ILE A 78 -41.24 4.00 4.66
N GLU A 79 -42.34 4.35 4.00
CA GLU A 79 -43.04 5.61 4.22
C GLU A 79 -44.08 5.49 5.35
N LYS A 80 -44.04 6.41 6.31
CA LYS A 80 -45.03 6.55 7.38
C LYS A 80 -45.72 7.90 7.29
N ARG A 81 -46.99 7.89 6.89
CA ARG A 81 -47.87 9.06 6.86
C ARG A 81 -48.51 9.29 8.22
N THR A 82 -48.29 10.47 8.81
CA THR A 82 -48.93 10.89 10.05
C THR A 82 -49.79 12.12 9.79
N GLN A 83 -51.06 12.09 10.21
CA GLN A 83 -51.96 13.24 10.13
C GLN A 83 -52.17 13.80 11.54
N SER A 84 -51.85 15.08 11.74
CA SER A 84 -52.04 15.79 13.00
C SER A 84 -52.93 17.02 12.79
N GLY A 85 -53.85 17.26 13.72
CA GLY A 85 -54.89 18.30 13.58
C GLY A 85 -56.13 17.84 12.78
N GLY A 86 -57.19 18.65 12.82
CA GLY A 86 -58.50 18.33 12.21
C GLY A 86 -59.71 18.50 13.14
N GLY A 87 -59.51 18.86 14.41
CA GLY A 87 -60.59 19.18 15.35
C GLY A 87 -60.98 20.67 15.34
N LYS A 88 -62.28 20.97 15.46
CA LYS A 88 -62.89 22.32 15.54
C LYS A 88 -62.46 23.30 14.43
N GLY A 89 -62.60 22.90 13.16
CA GLY A 89 -62.40 23.80 12.01
C GLY A 89 -60.95 24.19 11.71
N ARG A 90 -59.97 23.54 12.35
CA ARG A 90 -58.54 23.79 12.13
C ARG A 90 -57.99 22.88 11.01
N PRO A 91 -57.15 23.38 10.10
CA PRO A 91 -56.54 22.56 9.04
C PRO A 91 -55.76 21.37 9.60
N SER A 92 -55.84 20.22 8.93
CA SER A 92 -55.00 19.07 9.24
C SER A 92 -53.65 19.18 8.53
N THR A 93 -52.56 18.90 9.24
CA THR A 93 -51.21 18.78 8.68
C THR A 93 -50.89 17.31 8.44
N VAL A 94 -50.44 16.96 7.24
CA VAL A 94 -49.97 15.62 6.90
C VAL A 94 -48.45 15.68 6.82
N SER A 95 -47.76 14.86 7.62
CA SER A 95 -46.31 14.70 7.58
C SER A 95 -45.95 13.30 7.08
N TYR A 96 -44.89 13.21 6.28
CA TYR A 96 -44.32 11.96 5.78
C TYR A 96 -42.95 11.75 6.41
N ASN A 97 -42.76 10.58 7.01
CA ASN A 97 -41.48 10.16 7.55
C ASN A 97 -41.01 8.92 6.79
N TYR A 98 -39.71 8.81 6.54
CA TYR A 98 -39.12 7.67 5.86
C TYR A 98 -38.15 6.94 6.78
N SER A 99 -38.21 5.62 6.76
CA SER A 99 -37.22 4.75 7.40
C SER A 99 -36.71 3.69 6.43
N VAL A 100 -35.61 3.06 6.78
CA VAL A 100 -35.00 2.01 5.95
C VAL A 100 -34.37 0.94 6.84
N ASN A 101 -34.41 -0.30 6.36
CA ASN A 101 -33.66 -1.41 6.91
C ASN A 101 -32.48 -1.69 5.98
N MET A 102 -31.27 -1.82 6.53
CA MET A 102 -30.09 -2.09 5.71
C MET A 102 -29.01 -2.87 6.45
N ALA A 103 -28.19 -3.60 5.70
CA ALA A 103 -27.00 -4.27 6.19
C ALA A 103 -25.75 -3.70 5.49
N VAL A 104 -24.75 -3.34 6.28
CA VAL A 104 -23.50 -2.72 5.85
C VAL A 104 -22.33 -3.61 6.23
N ALA A 105 -21.63 -4.16 5.24
CA ALA A 105 -20.40 -4.92 5.42
C ALA A 105 -19.23 -4.00 5.73
N LEU A 106 -18.42 -4.37 6.72
CA LEU A 106 -17.31 -3.56 7.23
C LEU A 106 -15.96 -4.21 6.95
N SER A 107 -15.85 -5.52 7.11
CA SER A 107 -14.62 -6.25 6.83
C SER A 107 -14.85 -7.66 6.32
N SER A 108 -14.02 -8.11 5.38
CA SER A 108 -13.95 -9.49 4.87
C SER A 108 -13.22 -10.47 5.81
N LYS A 109 -12.97 -10.05 7.05
CA LYS A 109 -12.40 -10.87 8.12
C LYS A 109 -13.20 -10.67 9.40
N PRO A 110 -13.22 -11.67 10.33
CA PRO A 110 -13.74 -11.45 11.67
C PRO A 110 -13.06 -10.29 12.40
N ILE A 111 -13.85 -9.54 13.18
CA ILE A 111 -13.41 -8.44 14.02
C ILE A 111 -13.72 -8.72 15.49
N THR A 112 -13.13 -7.95 16.40
CA THR A 112 -13.44 -8.01 17.83
C THR A 112 -14.67 -7.15 18.16
N ARG A 113 -14.71 -5.89 17.67
CA ARG A 113 -15.78 -4.95 17.98
C ARG A 113 -15.84 -3.78 17.00
N ILE A 114 -16.92 -3.02 17.07
CA ILE A 114 -17.04 -1.68 16.46
C ILE A 114 -17.07 -0.59 17.55
N GLY A 115 -16.51 0.57 17.23
CA GLY A 115 -16.54 1.76 18.08
C GLY A 115 -17.62 2.75 17.64
N ARG A 116 -17.24 4.01 17.48
CA ARG A 116 -18.15 5.07 17.06
C ARG A 116 -18.64 4.86 15.63
N ILE A 117 -19.85 5.35 15.37
CA ILE A 117 -20.46 5.38 14.03
C ILE A 117 -20.86 6.83 13.76
N TRP A 118 -20.62 7.29 12.54
CA TRP A 118 -21.06 8.60 12.08
C TRP A 118 -21.91 8.48 10.83
N ALA A 119 -22.90 9.36 10.71
CA ALA A 119 -23.76 9.54 9.55
C ALA A 119 -23.62 10.99 9.05
N ASP A 120 -23.17 11.19 7.82
CA ASP A 120 -22.85 12.51 7.24
C ASP A 120 -21.91 13.36 8.13
N GLY A 121 -21.01 12.70 8.86
CA GLY A 121 -20.09 13.33 9.81
C GLY A 121 -20.65 13.55 11.23
N ASN A 122 -21.96 13.43 11.43
CA ASN A 122 -22.59 13.53 12.76
C ASN A 122 -22.53 12.20 13.51
N LEU A 123 -22.32 12.26 14.83
CA LEU A 123 -22.21 11.05 15.66
C LEU A 123 -23.56 10.31 15.72
N LEU A 124 -23.59 9.08 15.21
CA LEU A 124 -24.75 8.18 15.21
C LEU A 124 -24.74 7.20 16.38
N ARG A 125 -23.54 6.74 16.75
CA ARG A 125 -23.30 5.85 17.90
C ARG A 125 -22.05 6.31 18.62
N GLY A 126 -22.13 6.51 19.93
CA GLY A 126 -20.98 6.83 20.77
C GLY A 126 -20.10 5.60 21.07
N GLY A 127 -18.93 5.85 21.66
CA GLY A 127 -17.96 4.78 21.99
C GLY A 127 -18.47 3.79 23.04
N ALA A 128 -19.41 4.20 23.88
CA ALA A 128 -20.09 3.34 24.86
C ALA A 128 -21.23 2.51 24.26
N GLY A 129 -21.52 2.69 22.97
CA GLY A 129 -22.57 2.00 22.25
C GLY A 129 -23.94 2.66 22.31
N ASP A 130 -24.01 3.89 22.81
CA ASP A 130 -25.19 4.72 22.87
C ASP A 130 -25.58 5.24 21.48
N LEU A 131 -26.76 4.85 21.01
CA LEU A 131 -27.34 5.31 19.76
C LEU A 131 -27.92 6.73 19.93
N LYS A 132 -27.68 7.59 18.93
CA LYS A 132 -28.12 8.99 18.89
C LYS A 132 -29.34 9.24 18.02
N ALA A 133 -29.78 8.22 17.29
CA ALA A 133 -31.02 8.25 16.51
C ALA A 133 -31.86 7.01 16.84
N ASN A 134 -33.17 7.12 16.60
CA ASN A 134 -34.12 6.05 16.88
C ASN A 134 -33.99 4.96 15.79
N MET A 135 -33.35 3.86 16.16
CA MET A 135 -33.15 2.67 15.31
C MET A 135 -32.76 1.49 16.20
N GLN A 136 -32.84 0.28 15.68
CA GLN A 136 -32.11 -0.84 16.23
C GLN A 136 -30.83 -1.09 15.44
N LEU A 137 -29.77 -1.44 16.17
CA LEU A 137 -28.47 -1.76 15.59
C LEU A 137 -28.05 -3.15 16.05
N ARG A 138 -27.76 -4.05 15.10
CA ARG A 138 -27.18 -5.37 15.38
C ARG A 138 -25.82 -5.48 14.73
N VAL A 139 -24.83 -5.92 15.52
CA VAL A 139 -23.44 -6.04 15.08
C VAL A 139 -23.09 -7.51 14.94
N TYR A 140 -22.59 -7.86 13.77
CA TYR A 140 -22.14 -9.19 13.41
C TYR A 140 -20.63 -9.13 13.18
N THR A 141 -19.87 -9.78 14.06
CA THR A 141 -18.40 -9.67 14.08
C THR A 141 -17.72 -10.60 13.07
N GLY A 142 -18.47 -11.42 12.35
CA GLY A 142 -17.96 -12.32 11.31
C GLY A 142 -17.43 -13.65 11.83
N GLN A 143 -17.65 -14.00 13.09
CA GLN A 143 -17.18 -15.27 13.66
C GLN A 143 -17.80 -16.50 12.97
N ALA A 144 -17.14 -17.65 13.09
CA ALA A 144 -17.56 -18.88 12.41
C ALA A 144 -18.90 -19.45 12.93
N ASP A 145 -19.23 -19.18 14.19
CA ASP A 145 -20.45 -19.59 14.86
C ASP A 145 -21.59 -18.55 14.74
N GLN A 146 -21.36 -17.47 14.01
CA GLN A 146 -22.33 -16.40 13.83
C GLN A 146 -23.67 -16.92 13.30
N ALA A 147 -24.76 -16.46 13.95
CA ALA A 147 -26.13 -16.76 13.57
C ALA A 147 -26.62 -15.88 12.42
N VAL A 148 -27.66 -16.34 11.73
CA VAL A 148 -28.36 -15.55 10.70
C VAL A 148 -29.10 -14.40 11.37
N ASP A 149 -29.08 -13.21 10.76
CA ASP A 149 -29.85 -12.07 11.25
C ASP A 149 -31.37 -12.31 11.07
N PRO A 150 -32.21 -12.07 12.10
CA PRO A 150 -33.65 -12.32 12.02
C PRO A 150 -34.40 -11.46 10.99
N LEU A 151 -33.96 -10.21 10.76
CA LEU A 151 -34.57 -9.30 9.79
C LEU A 151 -34.19 -9.71 8.36
N LEU A 152 -32.92 -10.08 8.13
CA LEU A 152 -32.49 -10.65 6.85
C LEU A 152 -33.18 -12.00 6.60
N ALA A 153 -33.31 -12.84 7.62
CA ALA A 153 -33.95 -14.15 7.51
C ALA A 153 -35.45 -14.05 7.20
N SER A 154 -36.13 -13.02 7.71
CA SER A 154 -37.56 -12.81 7.46
C SER A 154 -37.84 -12.19 6.09
N ALA A 155 -36.91 -11.41 5.55
CA ALA A 155 -36.99 -10.85 4.21
C ALA A 155 -36.70 -11.89 3.11
N GLU A 156 -35.88 -12.89 3.42
CA GLU A 156 -35.50 -13.97 2.51
C GLU A 156 -36.41 -15.20 2.62
N GLN A 157 -36.37 -16.06 1.60
CA GLN A 157 -37.07 -17.35 1.67
C GLN A 157 -36.48 -18.23 2.78
N ALA A 158 -37.33 -18.99 3.47
CA ALA A 158 -36.94 -19.85 4.58
C ALA A 158 -35.74 -20.75 4.21
N GLY A 159 -34.67 -20.64 4.99
CA GLY A 159 -33.44 -21.42 4.81
C GLY A 159 -32.48 -20.92 3.72
N ARG A 160 -32.76 -19.79 3.04
CA ARG A 160 -31.87 -19.23 2.01
C ARG A 160 -31.00 -18.06 2.47
N CYS A 161 -31.33 -17.44 3.60
CA CYS A 161 -30.56 -16.31 4.11
C CYS A 161 -29.16 -16.77 4.62
N PRO A 162 -28.06 -16.21 4.08
CA PRO A 162 -26.73 -16.55 4.55
C PRO A 162 -26.44 -15.91 5.91
N ALA A 163 -25.70 -16.62 6.78
CA ALA A 163 -25.21 -16.07 8.05
C ALA A 163 -24.00 -15.11 7.91
N HIS A 164 -23.52 -14.92 6.67
CA HIS A 164 -22.34 -14.10 6.34
C HIS A 164 -21.12 -14.37 7.26
N ARG A 165 -20.85 -15.65 7.57
CA ARG A 165 -19.68 -16.04 8.38
C ARG A 165 -18.38 -15.67 7.68
N GLY A 166 -17.41 -15.20 8.44
CA GLY A 166 -16.15 -14.62 7.94
C GLY A 166 -16.26 -13.14 7.55
N LEU A 167 -17.47 -12.58 7.48
CA LEU A 167 -17.72 -11.18 7.13
C LEU A 167 -18.26 -10.42 8.35
N ALA A 168 -17.57 -9.36 8.75
CA ALA A 168 -18.09 -8.44 9.74
C ALA A 168 -19.06 -7.46 9.08
N TYR A 169 -20.28 -7.34 9.61
CA TYR A 169 -21.32 -6.45 9.10
C TYR A 169 -22.22 -5.91 10.22
N VAL A 170 -22.98 -4.87 9.91
CA VAL A 170 -23.91 -4.23 10.83
C VAL A 170 -25.27 -4.11 10.17
N VAL A 171 -26.33 -4.43 10.90
CA VAL A 171 -27.72 -4.29 10.47
C VAL A 171 -28.35 -3.11 11.19
N PHE A 172 -28.94 -2.22 10.41
CA PHE A 172 -29.79 -1.13 10.85
C PHE A 172 -31.24 -1.52 10.59
N GLU A 173 -32.07 -1.43 11.62
CA GLU A 173 -33.52 -1.64 11.53
C GLU A 173 -34.26 -0.38 11.96
N ASP A 174 -35.29 -0.02 11.19
CA ASP A 174 -36.11 1.18 11.34
C ASP A 174 -35.32 2.49 11.39
N PHE A 175 -34.21 2.57 10.63
CA PHE A 175 -33.36 3.75 10.63
C PHE A 175 -34.09 4.96 10.03
N GLN A 176 -34.44 5.92 10.89
CA GLN A 176 -35.17 7.14 10.52
C GLN A 176 -34.29 8.07 9.68
N LEU A 177 -34.83 8.54 8.54
CA LEU A 177 -34.10 9.36 7.58
C LEU A 177 -34.44 10.85 7.63
N ALA A 178 -35.38 11.26 8.51
CA ALA A 178 -35.85 12.63 8.60
C ALA A 178 -34.70 13.63 8.88
N ASP A 179 -33.80 13.27 9.80
CA ASP A 179 -32.63 14.09 10.16
C ASP A 179 -31.54 14.13 9.06
N TYR A 180 -31.68 13.27 8.05
CA TYR A 180 -30.76 13.12 6.93
C TYR A 180 -31.40 13.55 5.61
N GLY A 181 -32.40 14.43 5.65
CA GLY A 181 -33.06 14.93 4.44
C GLY A 181 -33.74 13.84 3.62
N ASN A 182 -34.26 12.80 4.29
CA ASN A 182 -34.97 11.66 3.69
C ASN A 182 -34.15 10.88 2.66
N ARG A 183 -32.82 10.78 2.88
CA ARG A 183 -31.92 9.95 2.10
C ARG A 183 -31.07 9.07 3.00
N ILE A 184 -30.54 7.98 2.46
CA ILE A 184 -29.53 7.17 3.17
C ILE A 184 -28.26 8.02 3.33
N PRO A 185 -27.82 8.31 4.58
CA PRO A 185 -26.63 9.11 4.81
C PRO A 185 -25.35 8.32 4.51
N SER A 186 -24.23 9.03 4.31
CA SER A 186 -22.92 8.39 4.23
C SER A 186 -22.47 7.94 5.62
N LEU A 187 -22.28 6.64 5.80
CA LEU A 187 -21.89 6.05 7.07
C LEU A 187 -20.37 5.85 7.17
N THR A 188 -19.81 6.05 8.37
CA THR A 188 -18.44 5.65 8.70
C THR A 188 -18.39 5.01 10.08
N PHE A 189 -17.50 4.03 10.25
CA PHE A 189 -17.45 3.14 11.41
C PHE A 189 -16.01 3.03 11.91
N GLU A 190 -15.80 3.11 13.22
CA GLU A 190 -14.58 2.57 13.82
C GLU A 190 -14.69 1.05 13.93
N VAL A 191 -13.72 0.35 13.36
CA VAL A 191 -13.67 -1.11 13.30
C VAL A 191 -12.37 -1.57 13.95
N PHE A 192 -12.49 -2.52 14.88
CA PHE A 192 -11.37 -3.06 15.63
C PHE A 192 -11.32 -4.57 15.40
N GLU A 193 -10.39 -5.03 14.55
CA GLU A 193 -10.02 -6.44 14.51
C GLU A 193 -9.34 -6.84 15.82
N ARG A 194 -8.57 -5.92 16.42
CA ARG A 194 -7.95 -6.04 17.73
C ARG A 194 -7.70 -4.67 18.35
N ASP A 195 -7.42 -4.64 19.65
CA ASP A 195 -7.10 -3.42 20.42
C ASP A 195 -5.58 -3.18 20.60
N ALA A 196 -4.75 -3.89 19.83
CA ALA A 196 -3.29 -3.82 19.89
C ALA A 196 -2.68 -3.72 18.48
N PRO A 197 -1.45 -3.20 18.34
CA PRO A 197 -0.76 -3.20 17.05
C PRO A 197 -0.68 -4.60 16.43
N VAL A 198 -0.86 -4.66 15.11
CA VAL A 198 -0.71 -5.88 14.30
C VAL A 198 0.70 -5.95 13.71
N SER A 199 1.33 -7.11 13.75
CA SER A 199 2.64 -7.28 13.11
C SER A 199 2.49 -7.28 11.59
N VAL A 200 3.45 -6.70 10.88
CA VAL A 200 3.48 -6.74 9.41
C VAL A 200 3.54 -8.19 8.91
N ASN A 201 4.20 -9.08 9.65
CA ASN A 201 4.24 -10.52 9.34
C ASN A 201 2.84 -11.14 9.23
N ALA A 202 1.92 -10.81 10.15
CA ALA A 202 0.55 -11.35 10.13
C ALA A 202 -0.25 -10.85 8.91
N ILE A 203 -0.01 -9.61 8.49
CA ILE A 203 -0.64 -9.04 7.28
C ILE A 203 -0.13 -9.78 6.04
N PHE A 204 1.18 -9.97 5.92
CA PHE A 204 1.80 -10.66 4.79
C PHE A 204 1.42 -12.14 4.74
N ASP A 205 1.38 -12.82 5.87
CA ASP A 205 0.95 -14.23 5.96
C ASP A 205 -0.46 -14.40 5.40
N GLN A 206 -1.42 -13.59 5.87
CA GLN A 206 -2.80 -13.65 5.38
C GLN A 206 -2.93 -13.21 3.91
N ALA A 207 -2.31 -12.09 3.52
CA ALA A 207 -2.43 -11.56 2.16
C ALA A 207 -1.75 -12.46 1.11
N SER A 208 -0.70 -13.20 1.50
CA SER A 208 0.03 -14.12 0.62
C SER A 208 -0.46 -15.57 0.70
N GLY A 209 -1.38 -15.91 1.61
CA GLY A 209 -1.78 -17.29 1.87
C GLY A 209 -0.65 -18.16 2.42
N GLY A 210 0.23 -17.59 3.25
CA GLY A 210 1.36 -18.30 3.88
C GLY A 210 2.57 -18.55 2.97
N LEU A 211 2.64 -17.90 1.81
CA LEU A 211 3.76 -18.02 0.87
C LEU A 211 4.98 -17.21 1.31
N VAL A 212 4.77 -16.08 1.97
CA VAL A 212 5.86 -15.23 2.48
C VAL A 212 6.27 -15.71 3.87
N ARG A 213 7.55 -16.04 4.04
CA ARG A 213 8.17 -16.41 5.33
C ARG A 213 9.10 -15.31 5.82
N GLY A 214 9.78 -15.51 6.94
CA GLY A 214 10.70 -14.52 7.52
C GLY A 214 10.04 -13.65 8.60
N GLN A 215 10.78 -12.66 9.08
CA GLN A 215 10.36 -11.76 10.16
C GLN A 215 10.79 -10.32 9.89
N ALA A 216 9.82 -9.41 9.92
CA ALA A 216 10.01 -7.98 10.08
C ALA A 216 9.58 -7.54 11.50
N SER A 217 10.28 -6.57 12.09
CA SER A 217 9.98 -6.03 13.41
C SER A 217 8.82 -5.04 13.42
N GLN A 218 8.41 -4.56 12.25
CA GLN A 218 7.38 -3.52 12.12
C GLN A 218 6.00 -4.00 12.59
N SER A 219 5.29 -3.11 13.28
CA SER A 219 3.89 -3.27 13.68
C SER A 219 3.08 -2.03 13.33
N LEU A 220 1.79 -2.21 13.01
CA LEU A 220 0.88 -1.17 12.56
C LEU A 220 -0.32 -1.07 13.51
N TRP A 221 -0.87 0.12 13.70
CA TRP A 221 -2.12 0.29 14.44
C TRP A 221 -3.34 -0.13 13.64
N GLY A 222 -3.28 0.02 12.32
CA GLY A 222 -4.37 -0.34 11.42
C GLY A 222 -3.91 -0.42 9.97
N PHE A 223 -4.42 -1.38 9.21
CA PHE A 223 -4.22 -1.45 7.77
C PHE A 223 -5.41 -2.13 7.08
N ALA A 224 -5.87 -1.55 5.98
CA ALA A 224 -6.93 -2.13 5.16
C ALA A 224 -6.29 -2.83 3.97
N VAL A 225 -6.35 -4.16 3.98
CA VAL A 225 -5.92 -4.97 2.85
C VAL A 225 -7.00 -4.93 1.79
N GLU A 226 -6.64 -4.34 0.65
CA GLU A 226 -7.47 -4.24 -0.56
C GLU A 226 -6.59 -4.55 -1.78
N GLY A 227 -7.19 -5.06 -2.84
CA GLY A 227 -6.52 -5.35 -4.10
C GLY A 227 -7.00 -6.66 -4.71
N PRO A 228 -6.93 -6.79 -6.05
CA PRO A 228 -7.35 -8.00 -6.76
C PRO A 228 -6.36 -9.17 -6.58
N SER A 229 -5.19 -8.96 -5.95
CA SER A 229 -4.21 -10.00 -5.68
C SER A 229 -3.41 -9.71 -4.41
N GLY A 230 -2.86 -10.75 -3.78
CA GLY A 230 -1.99 -10.62 -2.59
C GLY A 230 -0.80 -9.70 -2.83
N ARG A 231 -0.23 -9.70 -4.04
CA ARG A 231 0.85 -8.78 -4.43
C ARG A 231 0.42 -7.32 -4.35
N GLU A 232 -0.73 -6.99 -4.92
CA GLU A 232 -1.22 -5.60 -4.93
C GLU A 232 -1.69 -5.15 -3.54
N ALA A 233 -2.18 -6.08 -2.73
CA ALA A 233 -2.52 -5.86 -1.32
C ALA A 233 -1.32 -5.45 -0.44
N ILE A 234 -0.15 -6.07 -0.64
CA ILE A 234 1.05 -5.81 0.18
C ILE A 234 2.02 -4.80 -0.43
N ALA A 235 1.88 -4.49 -1.73
CA ALA A 235 2.75 -3.54 -2.42
C ALA A 235 2.86 -2.18 -1.71
N PRO A 236 1.77 -1.56 -1.22
CA PRO A 236 1.87 -0.28 -0.51
C PRO A 236 2.76 -0.36 0.74
N LEU A 237 2.76 -1.49 1.46
CA LEU A 237 3.62 -1.69 2.62
C LEU A 237 5.09 -1.82 2.22
N LEU A 238 5.39 -2.54 1.12
CA LEU A 238 6.75 -2.70 0.61
C LEU A 238 7.36 -1.39 0.09
N GLU A 239 6.52 -0.51 -0.45
CA GLU A 239 6.94 0.78 -0.99
C GLU A 239 7.21 1.83 0.10
N THR A 240 6.53 1.72 1.24
CA THR A 240 6.53 2.74 2.29
C THR A 240 7.29 2.37 3.55
N LEU A 241 7.15 1.13 4.02
CA LEU A 241 7.82 0.67 5.23
C LEU A 241 9.26 0.27 4.92
N PRO A 242 10.17 0.38 5.91
CA PRO A 242 11.56 -0.06 5.77
C PRO A 242 11.62 -1.60 5.90
N ILE A 243 10.98 -2.29 4.97
CA ILE A 243 10.94 -3.75 4.85
C ILE A 243 11.27 -4.13 3.40
N GLU A 244 11.64 -5.38 3.20
CA GLU A 244 11.89 -5.92 1.86
C GLU A 244 11.52 -7.40 1.77
N LEU A 245 11.24 -7.83 0.53
CA LEU A 245 11.11 -9.24 0.17
C LEU A 245 12.36 -9.66 -0.59
N SER A 246 12.99 -10.73 -0.12
CA SER A 246 14.08 -11.43 -0.79
C SER A 246 13.57 -12.77 -1.29
N ALA A 247 13.86 -13.11 -2.55
CA ALA A 247 13.70 -14.46 -3.04
C ALA A 247 15.00 -15.22 -2.79
N GLN A 248 14.95 -16.30 -2.00
CA GLN A 248 16.09 -17.17 -1.76
C GLN A 248 15.62 -18.62 -1.77
N GLY A 249 16.26 -19.48 -2.57
CA GLY A 249 15.94 -20.92 -2.61
C GLY A 249 14.48 -21.23 -3.00
N GLY A 250 13.86 -20.40 -3.85
CA GLY A 250 12.45 -20.57 -4.26
C GLY A 250 11.42 -20.09 -3.23
N GLN A 251 11.84 -19.45 -2.14
CA GLN A 251 10.96 -18.91 -1.10
C GLN A 251 11.07 -17.38 -1.01
N LEU A 252 9.93 -16.72 -0.77
CA LEU A 252 9.89 -15.29 -0.48
C LEU A 252 10.07 -15.07 1.03
N THR A 253 11.10 -14.33 1.41
CA THR A 253 11.44 -14.01 2.79
C THR A 253 11.29 -12.52 3.04
N LEU A 254 10.39 -12.16 3.96
CA LEU A 254 10.20 -10.83 4.51
C LEU A 254 11.25 -10.56 5.60
N ARG A 255 11.86 -9.39 5.53
CA ARG A 255 12.80 -8.90 6.55
C ARG A 255 12.75 -7.38 6.65
N ASP A 256 13.22 -6.86 7.77
CA ASP A 256 13.47 -5.42 7.89
C ASP A 256 14.58 -5.01 6.94
N ARG A 257 14.42 -3.83 6.34
CA ARG A 257 15.49 -3.16 5.62
C ARG A 257 16.40 -2.52 6.65
N PHE A 258 17.45 -3.24 7.06
CA PHE A 258 18.43 -2.74 8.03
C PHE A 258 19.23 -1.57 7.43
N GLU A 259 19.48 -0.54 8.25
CA GLU A 259 20.41 0.57 7.98
C GLU A 259 21.88 0.14 7.99
N THR A 260 22.19 -1.12 8.31
CA THR A 260 23.58 -1.56 8.35
C THR A 260 24.14 -1.60 6.93
N ALA A 261 24.79 -0.51 6.55
CA ALA A 261 25.77 -0.48 5.47
C ALA A 261 26.83 -1.53 5.83
N GLY A 262 26.65 -2.76 5.36
CA GLY A 262 27.78 -3.68 5.25
C GLY A 262 28.86 -2.94 4.46
N ALA A 263 30.12 -3.07 4.87
CA ALA A 263 31.23 -2.53 4.10
C ALA A 263 31.04 -2.96 2.64
N VAL A 264 30.78 -1.99 1.76
CA VAL A 264 30.67 -2.25 0.34
C VAL A 264 32.07 -2.66 -0.08
N PRO A 265 32.32 -3.92 -0.48
CA PRO A 265 33.61 -4.23 -1.07
C PRO A 265 33.75 -3.28 -2.25
N ALA A 266 34.84 -2.50 -2.26
CA ALA A 266 35.20 -1.73 -3.45
C ALA A 266 35.10 -2.70 -4.63
N PRO A 267 34.40 -2.36 -5.73
CA PRO A 267 34.19 -3.30 -6.83
C PRO A 267 35.55 -3.78 -7.32
N ALA A 268 35.96 -4.96 -6.87
CA ALA A 268 37.19 -5.59 -7.28
C ALA A 268 36.89 -6.22 -8.64
N THR A 269 37.29 -5.50 -9.68
CA THR A 269 37.74 -5.99 -10.99
C THR A 269 36.99 -7.19 -11.59
N VAL A 270 36.27 -6.91 -12.67
CA VAL A 270 35.98 -7.70 -13.89
C VAL A 270 36.52 -9.14 -13.93
N VAL A 271 35.62 -10.12 -14.00
CA VAL A 271 35.96 -11.50 -14.40
C VAL A 271 36.30 -11.52 -15.89
N GLN A 272 37.43 -12.13 -16.22
CA GLN A 272 37.91 -12.33 -17.59
C GLN A 272 37.31 -13.62 -18.15
N GLU A 273 36.38 -13.50 -19.09
CA GLU A 273 36.06 -14.59 -20.02
C GLU A 273 36.63 -14.21 -21.40
N ASN A 274 37.43 -15.10 -22.02
CA ASN A 274 38.00 -14.91 -23.36
C ASN A 274 38.89 -13.66 -23.58
N ARG A 275 39.67 -13.23 -22.59
CA ARG A 275 40.64 -12.12 -22.70
C ARG A 275 40.05 -10.74 -23.07
N ALA A 276 38.73 -10.60 -23.17
CA ALA A 276 38.09 -9.30 -23.36
C ALA A 276 38.05 -8.55 -22.01
N ARG A 277 38.54 -7.30 -22.00
CA ARG A 277 38.34 -6.39 -20.86
C ARG A 277 36.92 -5.84 -20.97
N TYR A 278 36.07 -6.08 -19.98
CA TYR A 278 34.81 -5.34 -19.86
C TYR A 278 35.08 -3.92 -19.35
N ASP A 279 34.27 -2.97 -19.81
CA ASP A 279 34.28 -1.61 -19.28
C ASP A 279 33.94 -1.60 -17.79
N LEU A 280 34.56 -0.67 -17.06
CA LEU A 280 34.21 -0.40 -15.67
C LEU A 280 32.71 -0.06 -15.55
N PRO A 281 32.07 -0.36 -14.41
CA PRO A 281 30.68 0.04 -14.19
C PRO A 281 30.53 1.55 -14.40
N LEU A 282 29.71 1.93 -15.37
CA LEU A 282 29.41 3.33 -15.68
C LEU A 282 28.48 3.90 -14.61
N THR A 283 28.90 5.01 -13.99
CA THR A 283 28.02 5.80 -13.13
C THR A 283 27.08 6.65 -13.99
N LEU A 284 25.83 6.20 -14.15
CA LEU A 284 24.81 6.99 -14.82
C LEU A 284 24.04 7.81 -13.77
N ARG A 285 24.10 9.13 -13.89
CA ARG A 285 23.31 10.06 -13.07
C ARG A 285 22.24 10.71 -13.94
N GLY A 286 20.97 10.48 -13.63
CA GLY A 286 19.86 11.11 -14.33
C GLY A 286 19.77 12.62 -14.06
N PRO A 287 19.10 13.41 -14.92
CA PRO A 287 18.81 14.82 -14.64
C PRO A 287 18.09 14.99 -13.31
N ALA A 288 18.48 15.98 -12.50
CA ALA A 288 17.87 16.25 -11.19
C ALA A 288 16.36 16.59 -11.27
N SER A 289 15.86 16.93 -12.47
CA SER A 289 14.44 17.14 -12.78
C SER A 289 13.63 15.85 -12.95
N GLN A 290 14.28 14.70 -13.10
CA GLN A 290 13.61 13.39 -13.21
C GLN A 290 13.44 12.69 -11.87
N HIS A 291 14.02 13.23 -10.80
CA HIS A 291 13.94 12.64 -9.47
C HIS A 291 12.97 13.42 -8.57
N PRO A 292 12.09 12.71 -7.83
CA PRO A 292 11.26 13.33 -6.81
C PRO A 292 12.11 14.06 -5.77
N ARG A 293 11.73 15.30 -5.44
CA ARG A 293 12.43 16.08 -4.38
C ARG A 293 11.65 16.15 -3.08
N ALA A 294 10.35 15.83 -3.13
CA ALA A 294 9.50 15.83 -1.95
C ALA A 294 8.66 14.57 -1.88
N THR A 295 8.30 14.17 -0.66
CA THR A 295 7.38 13.08 -0.39
C THR A 295 6.24 13.60 0.47
N ALA A 296 5.02 13.24 0.08
CA ALA A 296 3.83 13.45 0.88
C ALA A 296 3.18 12.09 1.15
N LEU A 297 2.96 11.75 2.42
CA LEU A 297 2.25 10.55 2.83
C LEU A 297 0.89 10.96 3.36
N ARG A 298 -0.17 10.48 2.73
CA ARG A 298 -1.53 10.56 3.25
C ARG A 298 -1.81 9.27 4.04
N TYR A 299 -2.41 9.40 5.22
CA TYR A 299 -2.66 8.30 6.17
C TYR A 299 -3.86 8.63 7.07
N TYR A 300 -4.40 7.65 7.79
CA TYR A 300 -5.37 7.87 8.87
C TYR A 300 -4.65 8.15 10.18
N ASP A 301 -4.96 9.27 10.83
CA ASP A 301 -4.30 9.70 12.07
C ASP A 301 -5.03 9.16 13.30
N LEU A 302 -4.34 8.29 14.05
CA LEU A 302 -4.87 7.67 15.26
C LEU A 302 -5.30 8.69 16.32
N ASP A 303 -4.54 9.78 16.46
CA ASP A 303 -4.76 10.78 17.51
C ASP A 303 -5.81 11.83 17.10
N ARG A 304 -6.33 11.75 15.86
CA ARG A 304 -7.37 12.61 15.31
C ARG A 304 -8.61 11.83 14.88
N ASP A 305 -9.03 10.85 15.68
CA ASP A 305 -10.25 10.06 15.42
C ASP A 305 -10.27 9.39 14.04
N PHE A 306 -9.08 8.90 13.61
CA PHE A 306 -8.87 8.31 12.30
C PHE A 306 -9.26 9.25 11.14
N GLN A 307 -9.25 10.56 11.37
CA GLN A 307 -9.30 11.52 10.27
C GLN A 307 -8.01 11.40 9.49
N THR A 308 -8.11 11.68 8.20
CA THR A 308 -6.94 11.65 7.35
C THR A 308 -6.08 12.88 7.54
N SER A 309 -4.78 12.62 7.44
CA SER A 309 -3.75 13.62 7.53
C SER A 309 -2.73 13.41 6.43
N VAL A 310 -2.06 14.49 6.05
CA VAL A 310 -0.95 14.47 5.08
C VAL A 310 0.31 14.91 5.79
N GLN A 311 1.30 14.04 5.84
CA GLN A 311 2.65 14.38 6.28
C GLN A 311 3.51 14.70 5.07
N ARG A 312 4.14 15.88 5.05
CA ARG A 312 5.11 16.28 4.03
C ARG A 312 6.52 16.30 4.61
N GLY A 313 7.49 16.09 3.74
CA GLY A 313 8.91 16.18 4.11
C GLY A 313 9.41 17.61 4.27
N GLU A 314 10.55 17.78 4.95
CA GLU A 314 11.00 19.06 5.52
C GLU A 314 11.65 20.05 4.54
N ASP A 315 11.86 19.67 3.26
CA ASP A 315 12.34 20.61 2.24
C ASP A 315 11.17 21.53 1.83
N GLY A 316 10.92 22.57 2.64
CA GLY A 316 9.77 23.49 2.57
C GLY A 316 9.64 24.33 1.29
N SER A 317 10.37 24.04 0.23
CA SER A 317 10.13 24.59 -1.10
C SER A 317 9.09 23.72 -1.83
N PHE A 318 8.02 24.32 -2.34
CA PHE A 318 7.11 23.67 -3.28
C PHE A 318 7.94 23.06 -4.42
N SER A 319 8.08 21.73 -4.41
CA SER A 319 8.71 21.04 -5.52
C SER A 319 7.62 20.59 -6.48
N PRO A 320 7.73 20.93 -7.77
CA PRO A 320 6.80 20.41 -8.78
C PRO A 320 6.84 18.87 -8.87
N ASN A 321 7.90 18.23 -8.34
CA ASN A 321 8.08 16.78 -8.34
C ASN A 321 7.87 16.19 -6.93
N THR A 322 6.67 16.38 -6.37
CA THR A 322 6.27 15.73 -5.12
C THR A 322 5.67 14.36 -5.42
N VAL A 323 6.22 13.30 -4.81
CA VAL A 323 5.58 11.98 -4.82
C VAL A 323 4.57 11.94 -3.69
N GLN A 324 3.29 11.88 -4.06
CA GLN A 324 2.20 11.63 -3.13
C GLN A 324 1.96 10.12 -3.01
N ILE A 325 1.94 9.63 -1.79
CA ILE A 325 1.64 8.24 -1.44
C ILE A 325 0.38 8.24 -0.60
N ASP A 326 -0.65 7.56 -1.09
CA ASP A 326 -1.86 7.29 -0.33
C ASP A 326 -1.75 5.89 0.25
N LEU A 327 -1.70 5.77 1.56
CA LEU A 327 -1.53 4.49 2.24
C LEU A 327 -2.71 4.29 3.19
N PRO A 328 -3.55 3.25 3.03
CA PRO A 328 -4.69 2.99 3.92
C PRO A 328 -4.22 2.36 5.25
N ILE A 329 -3.35 3.09 5.94
CA ILE A 329 -2.70 2.75 7.20
C ILE A 329 -3.16 3.73 8.28
N VAL A 330 -3.19 3.25 9.51
CA VAL A 330 -3.34 4.09 10.70
C VAL A 330 -1.98 4.31 11.33
N LEU A 331 -1.62 5.58 11.50
CA LEU A 331 -0.35 6.02 12.07
C LEU A 331 -0.58 7.16 13.05
N ARG A 332 0.36 7.35 13.96
CA ARG A 332 0.54 8.63 14.67
C ARG A 332 1.34 9.60 13.81
N ALA A 333 1.21 10.90 14.07
CA ALA A 333 1.95 11.93 13.35
C ALA A 333 3.49 11.73 13.39
N THR A 334 4.03 11.24 14.52
CA THR A 334 5.46 10.96 14.68
C THR A 334 5.93 9.78 13.80
N GLU A 335 5.11 8.76 13.64
CA GLU A 335 5.38 7.59 12.79
C GLU A 335 5.33 7.98 11.32
N ALA A 336 4.32 8.75 10.92
CA ALA A 336 4.21 9.29 9.56
C ALA A 336 5.42 10.18 9.22
N LYS A 337 5.85 11.05 10.13
CA LYS A 337 7.05 11.87 9.96
C LYS A 337 8.31 11.03 9.76
N ARG A 338 8.49 9.95 10.54
CA ARG A 338 9.60 9.01 10.39
C ARG A 338 9.61 8.35 9.01
N LEU A 339 8.46 7.82 8.55
CA LEU A 339 8.34 7.16 7.25
C LEU A 339 8.62 8.11 6.08
N VAL A 340 8.10 9.33 6.13
CA VAL A 340 8.37 10.35 5.11
C VAL A 340 9.87 10.69 5.06
N ARG A 341 10.53 10.86 6.21
CA ARG A 341 11.97 11.11 6.28
C ARG A 341 12.79 9.96 5.69
N LEU A 342 12.45 8.71 6.03
CA LEU A 342 13.11 7.53 5.48
C LEU A 342 12.94 7.45 3.96
N ARG A 343 11.73 7.70 3.46
CA ARG A 343 11.44 7.68 2.02
C ARG A 343 12.17 8.79 1.27
N GLN A 344 12.24 9.99 1.84
CA GLN A 344 13.03 11.08 1.27
C GLN A 344 14.53 10.74 1.23
N GLY A 345 15.07 10.13 2.29
CA GLY A 345 16.43 9.61 2.31
C GLY A 345 16.68 8.61 1.20
N ALA A 346 15.78 7.63 1.02
CA ALA A 346 15.87 6.64 -0.05
C ALA A 346 15.82 7.25 -1.46
N LEU A 347 14.97 8.27 -1.67
CA LEU A 347 14.88 8.98 -2.96
C LEU A 347 16.15 9.79 -3.25
N ARG A 348 16.75 10.43 -2.24
CA ARG A 348 18.06 11.10 -2.36
C ARG A 348 19.17 10.09 -2.64
N ALA A 349 19.15 8.93 -1.99
CA ALA A 349 20.10 7.86 -2.25
C ALA A 349 20.01 7.33 -3.69
N GLN A 350 18.80 7.18 -4.24
CA GLN A 350 18.61 6.78 -5.64
C GLN A 350 19.19 7.79 -6.65
N GLN A 351 19.22 9.08 -6.33
CA GLN A 351 19.88 10.11 -7.17
C GLN A 351 21.40 9.90 -7.25
N ASN A 352 21.98 9.36 -6.18
CA ASN A 352 23.42 9.14 -6.02
C ASN A 352 23.81 7.66 -6.10
N GLY A 353 22.86 6.80 -6.51
CA GLY A 353 22.99 5.35 -6.50
C GLY A 353 23.72 4.82 -7.73
N TRP A 354 24.44 3.73 -7.54
CA TRP A 354 25.08 2.98 -8.62
C TRP A 354 24.09 1.91 -9.10
N GLN A 355 23.90 1.78 -10.42
CA GLN A 355 23.22 0.64 -11.01
C GLN A 355 24.26 -0.22 -11.72
N GLY A 356 24.37 -1.48 -11.33
CA GLY A 356 25.27 -2.46 -11.94
C GLY A 356 24.60 -3.83 -11.95
N THR A 357 24.81 -4.58 -13.04
CA THR A 357 24.41 -5.99 -13.09
C THR A 357 25.59 -6.80 -12.56
N ILE A 358 25.40 -7.47 -11.42
CA ILE A 358 26.39 -8.44 -10.92
C ILE A 358 26.08 -9.77 -11.61
N VAL A 359 26.88 -10.12 -12.62
CA VAL A 359 26.85 -11.47 -13.20
C VAL A 359 27.87 -12.30 -12.43
N ARG A 360 27.41 -13.32 -11.71
CA ARG A 360 28.27 -14.25 -11.00
C ARG A 360 27.80 -15.66 -11.31
N ASP A 361 28.73 -16.53 -11.71
CA ASP A 361 28.46 -17.95 -11.90
C ASP A 361 27.93 -18.56 -10.59
N GLY A 362 26.65 -18.90 -10.58
CA GLY A 362 26.06 -19.93 -9.74
C GLY A 362 25.79 -19.66 -8.26
N HIS A 363 25.94 -18.43 -7.74
CA HIS A 363 25.63 -18.17 -6.31
C HIS A 363 24.86 -16.86 -6.08
N ASP A 364 23.72 -16.98 -5.40
CA ASP A 364 22.81 -15.90 -5.02
C ASP A 364 23.47 -14.91 -4.05
N LEU A 365 23.51 -13.63 -4.44
CA LEU A 365 23.68 -12.52 -3.50
C LEU A 365 22.43 -11.65 -3.52
N VAL A 366 21.91 -11.35 -2.34
CA VAL A 366 20.76 -10.46 -2.18
C VAL A 366 21.24 -9.02 -2.22
N THR A 367 20.83 -8.24 -3.22
CA THR A 367 21.21 -6.83 -3.39
C THR A 367 20.24 -5.91 -2.65
N GLY A 368 20.74 -5.20 -1.62
CA GLY A 368 20.12 -3.99 -1.07
C GLY A 368 20.71 -2.75 -1.74
N GLY A 369 19.90 -1.70 -1.94
CA GLY A 369 20.34 -0.46 -2.58
C GLY A 369 21.47 0.24 -1.80
N PHE A 370 22.49 0.73 -2.51
CA PHE A 370 23.68 1.33 -1.94
C PHE A 370 23.63 2.86 -1.97
N SER A 371 23.95 3.53 -0.85
CA SER A 371 24.18 4.98 -0.79
C SER A 371 25.64 5.25 -0.41
N GLY A 372 26.42 5.87 -1.31
CA GLY A 372 27.76 6.34 -1.00
C GLY A 372 27.72 7.67 -0.26
N ALA A 373 28.23 7.71 0.97
CA ALA A 373 28.65 8.94 1.63
C ALA A 373 30.18 9.02 1.53
N GLY A 374 30.70 10.17 1.11
CA GLY A 374 32.12 10.50 1.19
C GLY A 374 32.82 10.68 -0.16
N ALA A 375 32.76 11.90 -0.69
CA ALA A 375 33.82 12.45 -1.55
C ALA A 375 33.72 13.97 -1.44
N GLU A 376 34.16 14.51 -0.31
CA GLU A 376 34.57 15.91 -0.24
C GLU A 376 35.90 16.06 -0.98
N ASP A 377 35.87 16.99 -1.93
CA ASP A 377 36.94 17.76 -2.55
C ASP A 377 38.36 17.54 -1.99
N GLU A 378 39.19 16.77 -2.71
CA GLU A 378 40.64 16.84 -2.57
C GLU A 378 41.26 17.03 -3.96
N ARG A 379 41.41 18.30 -4.35
CA ARG A 379 42.27 18.69 -5.47
C ARG A 379 43.72 18.40 -5.08
N VAL A 380 44.32 17.39 -5.69
CA VAL A 380 45.78 17.22 -5.65
C VAL A 380 46.36 17.46 -7.03
N SER A 381 47.16 18.52 -7.08
CA SER A 381 47.98 19.02 -8.17
C SER A 381 48.94 17.95 -8.70
N GLN A 382 49.11 17.92 -10.02
CA GLN A 382 50.28 17.34 -10.68
C GLN A 382 51.52 18.14 -10.25
N ASP A 383 52.50 17.50 -9.63
CA ASP A 383 53.91 17.47 -10.05
C ASP A 383 54.83 16.91 -8.95
N GLN A 384 55.93 16.29 -9.41
CA GLN A 384 57.16 15.92 -8.70
C GLN A 384 57.25 14.50 -8.07
N HIS A 385 58.07 13.66 -8.71
CA HIS A 385 58.90 12.64 -8.04
C HIS A 385 60.02 13.34 -7.24
N PRO A 386 60.41 12.85 -6.05
CA PRO A 386 61.38 11.74 -5.98
C PRO A 386 61.22 10.74 -4.80
N GLN A 387 61.70 9.53 -5.07
CA GLN A 387 62.37 8.51 -4.24
C GLN A 387 62.11 8.31 -2.73
N CYS A 388 62.17 7.01 -2.38
CA CYS A 388 62.62 6.35 -1.14
C CYS A 388 61.59 5.79 -0.13
N THR A 389 61.45 4.45 -0.24
CA THR A 389 61.51 3.40 0.83
C THR A 389 60.68 3.51 2.11
N THR A 390 59.88 2.46 2.41
CA THR A 390 60.12 1.53 3.55
C THR A 390 59.09 0.39 3.65
N GLN A 391 59.64 -0.84 3.61
CA GLN A 391 59.28 -2.11 4.25
C GLN A 391 57.93 -2.82 3.99
N MET A 392 58.00 -3.79 3.08
CA MET A 392 57.21 -5.03 3.10
C MET A 392 57.90 -6.02 4.05
N ARG A 393 57.21 -6.51 5.09
CA ARG A 393 57.68 -7.61 5.94
C ARG A 393 57.02 -8.89 5.47
N ILE A 394 57.79 -9.72 4.77
CA ILE A 394 57.43 -11.09 4.39
C ILE A 394 57.72 -11.99 5.59
N GLY A 395 56.71 -12.77 5.99
CA GLY A 395 56.87 -13.95 6.83
C GLY A 395 56.40 -15.17 6.05
N GLU A 396 57.29 -15.75 5.25
CA GLU A 396 57.17 -17.12 4.75
C GLU A 396 57.57 -18.09 5.85
N HIS A 397 56.77 -19.14 6.06
CA HIS A 397 57.31 -20.43 6.47
C HIS A 397 56.92 -21.49 5.42
N ALA A 398 57.95 -21.86 4.67
CA ALA A 398 58.20 -23.04 3.82
C ALA A 398 57.69 -24.37 4.46
N THR A 399 56.81 -25.13 3.79
CA THR A 399 56.98 -26.21 2.79
C THR A 399 57.17 -27.65 3.30
N HIS A 400 56.25 -28.51 2.81
CA HIS A 400 56.36 -29.89 2.30
C HIS A 400 57.03 -31.03 3.08
N ARG A 401 56.25 -32.14 3.20
CA ARG A 401 56.47 -33.54 2.72
C ARG A 401 55.51 -34.46 3.52
N ASN A 402 54.87 -35.52 3.01
CA ASN A 402 55.09 -36.44 1.91
C ASN A 402 53.77 -37.11 1.48
N VAL A 403 53.75 -37.58 0.24
CA VAL A 403 52.86 -38.63 -0.31
C VAL A 403 53.22 -39.98 0.33
N THR A 404 52.23 -40.85 0.66
CA THR A 404 52.01 -42.22 0.12
C THR A 404 50.92 -42.95 0.94
N THR A 405 49.94 -43.53 0.23
CA THR A 405 48.89 -44.51 0.60
C THR A 405 47.90 -44.17 1.71
#